data_AF-A0A2W4XH10-F1
#
_entry.id   AF-A0A2W4XH10-F1
#
_cell.length_a   1.000
_cell.length_b   1.000
_cell.length_c   1.000
_cell.angle_alpha   90.00
_cell.angle_beta   90.00
_cell.angle_gamma   90.00
#
_symmetry.space_group_name_H-M   'P 1'
#
loop_
_entity.id
_entity.type
_entity.pdbx_description
1 polymer ?
#
loop_
_entity_poly.entity_id
_entity_poly.type
_entity_poly.pdbx_seq_one_letter_code
_entity_poly.pdbx_strand_id
1 'polypeptide(L)'
;MEYALTLEKLEADFYRRAVAATQGGALAGAPTVAKTALVAYGQDEAQHVTDLSAVLSTLGGSPNTVTIPANPNYRAILGRDPFANPTDLLMAGQYVEDLGVAAYKGQVQNLLAAGAAGKPVLSAALAIHTVEARHAAGIRFLRQTLLNADVRPWIRNASEVIYNENRGGSPIPFSGMAFDGYATREEVLALVGPILTPAQAQPQPRNDQLSLFQRLRRQNLDK
;
A
#
# COMPACT_ATOMS: atom_id res chain seq x y z
N MET A 1 -6.43 15.54 3.39
CA MET A 1 -5.09 15.67 4.00
C MET A 1 -4.76 14.53 4.94
N GLU A 2 -5.44 14.39 6.09
CA GLU A 2 -5.10 13.32 7.06
C GLU A 2 -5.13 11.92 6.47
N TYR A 3 -6.16 11.60 5.69
CA TYR A 3 -6.27 10.33 4.99
C TYR A 3 -5.14 10.09 3.97
N ALA A 4 -4.72 11.11 3.20
CA ALA A 4 -3.57 10.97 2.29
C ALA A 4 -2.28 10.77 3.09
N LEU A 5 -2.08 11.52 4.18
CA LEU A 5 -0.96 11.33 5.10
C LEU A 5 -0.95 9.92 5.73
N THR A 6 -2.11 9.30 5.95
CA THR A 6 -2.18 7.89 6.37
C THR A 6 -1.64 6.94 5.31
N LEU A 7 -1.94 7.18 4.03
CA LEU A 7 -1.37 6.41 2.92
C LEU A 7 0.14 6.58 2.87
N GLU A 8 0.66 7.79 2.71
CA GLU A 8 2.12 8.02 2.62
C GLU A 8 2.90 7.40 3.79
N LYS A 9 2.32 7.43 5.00
CA LYS A 9 2.93 6.78 6.17
C LYS A 9 2.98 5.25 6.03
N LEU A 10 1.93 4.65 5.49
CA LEU A 10 1.86 3.22 5.19
C LEU A 10 2.83 2.85 4.07
N GLU A 11 2.95 3.64 3.01
CA GLU A 11 3.87 3.38 1.89
C GLU A 11 5.33 3.54 2.33
N ALA A 12 5.65 4.60 3.07
CA ALA A 12 6.96 4.79 3.70
C ALA A 12 7.32 3.62 4.64
N ASP A 13 6.36 3.10 5.42
CA ASP A 13 6.57 1.93 6.27
C ASP A 13 6.76 0.64 5.46
N PHE A 14 6.00 0.45 4.39
CA PHE A 14 6.12 -0.67 3.47
C PHE A 14 7.52 -0.73 2.85
N TYR A 15 8.00 0.38 2.26
CA TYR A 15 9.33 0.44 1.67
C TYR A 15 10.45 0.31 2.69
N ARG A 16 10.31 0.91 3.89
CA ARG A 16 11.29 0.73 4.97
C ARG A 16 11.46 -0.76 5.31
N ARG A 17 10.36 -1.51 5.39
CA ARG A 17 10.39 -2.97 5.63
C ARG A 17 10.96 -3.74 4.45
N ALA A 18 10.59 -3.37 3.22
CA ALA A 18 11.13 -3.97 2.01
C ALA A 18 12.65 -3.80 1.94
N VAL A 19 13.17 -2.59 2.16
CA VAL A 19 14.61 -2.30 2.20
C VAL A 19 15.29 -3.10 3.31
N ALA A 20 14.72 -3.16 4.52
CA ALA A 20 15.29 -3.97 5.60
C ALA A 20 15.39 -5.47 5.21
N ALA A 21 14.37 -6.02 4.55
CA ALA A 21 14.39 -7.40 4.07
C ALA A 21 15.47 -7.66 2.99
N THR A 22 15.93 -6.62 2.26
CA THR A 22 17.03 -6.74 1.28
C THR A 22 18.43 -6.73 1.90
N GLN A 23 18.59 -6.27 3.14
CA GLN A 23 19.90 -6.14 3.80
C GLN A 23 20.35 -7.42 4.51
N GLY A 24 19.42 -8.30 4.87
CA GLY A 24 19.74 -9.57 5.54
C GLY A 24 18.58 -10.54 5.69
N GLY A 25 17.45 -10.28 5.02
CA GLY A 25 16.25 -11.10 5.09
C GLY A 25 16.02 -11.93 3.83
N ALA A 26 14.77 -12.35 3.63
CA ALA A 26 14.36 -13.21 2.52
C ALA A 26 14.55 -12.57 1.12
N LEU A 27 14.85 -11.26 1.06
CA LEU A 27 15.11 -10.52 -0.17
C LEU A 27 16.59 -10.17 -0.36
N ALA A 28 17.50 -10.73 0.44
CA ALA A 28 18.94 -10.47 0.31
C ALA A 28 19.50 -10.82 -1.07
N GLY A 29 18.92 -11.82 -1.74
CA GLY A 29 19.28 -12.21 -3.12
C GLY A 29 18.61 -11.41 -4.24
N ALA A 30 17.78 -10.40 -3.93
CA ALA A 30 17.08 -9.63 -4.96
C ALA A 30 18.07 -8.90 -5.90
N PRO A 31 17.76 -8.77 -7.20
CA PRO A 31 18.62 -8.04 -8.14
C PRO A 31 18.87 -6.58 -7.71
N THR A 32 20.06 -6.06 -7.98
CA THR A 32 20.47 -4.69 -7.60
C THR A 32 19.48 -3.64 -8.09
N VAL A 33 18.97 -3.77 -9.32
CA VAL A 33 17.98 -2.83 -9.88
C VAL A 33 16.71 -2.75 -9.03
N ALA A 34 16.23 -3.88 -8.51
CA ALA A 34 15.07 -3.90 -7.62
C ALA A 34 15.39 -3.24 -6.29
N LYS A 35 16.55 -3.56 -5.68
CA LYS A 35 16.97 -2.94 -4.41
C LYS A 35 17.10 -1.42 -4.52
N THR A 36 17.69 -0.92 -5.61
CA THR A 36 17.82 0.52 -5.87
C THR A 36 16.46 1.19 -6.02
N ALA A 37 15.52 0.56 -6.73
CA ALA A 37 14.16 1.08 -6.86
C ALA A 37 13.45 1.16 -5.50
N LEU A 38 13.49 0.10 -4.68
CA LEU A 38 12.88 0.08 -3.34
C LEU A 38 13.44 1.17 -2.42
N VAL A 39 14.74 1.44 -2.50
CA VAL A 39 15.37 2.53 -1.73
C VAL A 39 14.90 3.89 -2.21
N ALA A 40 14.86 4.11 -3.53
CA ALA A 40 14.41 5.37 -4.11
C ALA A 40 12.94 5.66 -3.74
N TYR A 41 12.06 4.68 -3.92
CA TYR A 41 10.63 4.85 -3.60
C TYR A 41 10.45 5.11 -2.11
N GLY A 42 11.16 4.39 -1.23
CA GLY A 42 11.12 4.69 0.21
C GLY A 42 11.62 6.10 0.59
N GLN A 43 12.50 6.72 -0.20
CA GLN A 43 12.91 8.11 -0.01
C GLN A 43 11.82 9.08 -0.46
N ASP A 44 11.21 8.82 -1.61
CA ASP A 44 10.11 9.61 -2.14
C ASP A 44 8.91 9.57 -1.17
N GLU A 45 8.52 8.40 -0.66
CA GLU A 45 7.45 8.26 0.34
C GLU A 45 7.74 9.00 1.65
N ALA A 46 9.00 8.98 2.11
CA ALA A 46 9.39 9.74 3.30
C ALA A 46 9.29 11.26 3.06
N GLN A 47 9.57 11.71 1.84
CA GLN A 47 9.40 13.11 1.45
C GLN A 47 7.93 13.48 1.35
N HIS A 48 7.07 12.62 0.79
CA HIS A 48 5.62 12.84 0.76
C HIS A 48 5.04 12.99 2.16
N VAL A 49 5.43 12.13 3.11
CA VAL A 49 5.04 12.26 4.53
C VAL A 49 5.44 13.62 5.08
N THR A 50 6.65 14.09 4.79
CA THR A 50 7.17 15.38 5.24
C THR A 50 6.34 16.54 4.65
N ASP A 51 6.12 16.53 3.35
CA ASP A 51 5.41 17.60 2.63
C ASP A 51 3.94 17.68 3.04
N LEU A 52 3.24 16.54 3.11
CA LEU A 52 1.85 16.51 3.56
C LEU A 52 1.71 16.90 5.03
N SER A 53 2.68 16.57 5.88
CA SER A 53 2.70 16.99 7.28
C SER A 53 2.85 18.51 7.39
N ALA A 54 3.71 19.12 6.58
CA ALA A 54 3.85 20.56 6.50
C ALA A 54 2.53 21.21 6.06
N VAL A 55 1.93 20.75 4.95
CA VAL A 55 0.65 21.27 4.45
C VAL A 55 -0.46 21.12 5.49
N LEU A 56 -0.61 19.94 6.11
CA LEU A 56 -1.62 19.72 7.15
C LEU A 56 -1.46 20.68 8.34
N SER A 57 -0.22 20.98 8.74
CA SER A 57 0.04 21.94 9.82
C SER A 57 -0.39 23.36 9.43
N THR A 58 -0.16 23.79 8.18
CA THR A 58 -0.61 25.11 7.70
C THR A 58 -2.13 25.26 7.69
N LEU A 59 -2.84 24.14 7.58
CA LEU A 59 -4.31 24.08 7.62
C LEU A 59 -4.85 23.97 9.06
N GLY A 60 -4.00 24.03 10.07
CA GLY A 60 -4.38 23.91 11.49
C GLY A 60 -4.58 22.47 11.97
N GLY A 61 -4.26 21.46 11.15
CA GLY A 61 -4.28 20.06 11.54
C GLY A 61 -3.05 19.65 12.35
N SER A 62 -3.08 18.46 12.93
CA SER A 62 -1.97 17.93 13.73
C SER A 62 -1.41 16.64 13.10
N PRO A 63 -0.32 16.73 12.32
CA PRO A 63 0.26 15.56 11.62
C PRO A 63 0.66 14.42 12.54
N ASN A 64 1.01 14.73 13.79
CA ASN A 64 1.42 13.75 14.80
C ASN A 64 0.24 12.91 15.31
N THR A 65 -1.00 13.36 15.13
CA THR A 65 -2.20 12.58 15.49
C THR A 65 -2.55 11.54 14.41
N VAL A 66 -2.10 11.75 13.17
CA VAL A 66 -2.23 10.78 12.10
C VAL A 66 -1.17 9.70 12.31
N THR A 67 -1.57 8.51 12.74
CA THR A 67 -0.64 7.42 13.04
C THR A 67 -1.04 6.15 12.30
N ILE A 68 -0.05 5.30 12.04
CA ILE A 68 -0.27 3.92 11.61
C ILE A 68 0.20 2.99 12.73
N PRO A 69 -0.28 1.73 12.81
CA PRO A 69 0.23 0.78 13.79
C PRO A 69 1.73 0.54 13.63
N ALA A 70 2.43 0.24 14.73
CA ALA A 70 3.84 -0.15 14.68
C ALA A 70 4.08 -1.44 13.88
N ASN A 71 3.05 -2.30 13.77
CA ASN A 71 3.06 -3.54 13.00
C ASN A 71 1.80 -3.64 12.12
N PRO A 72 1.75 -2.93 10.97
CA PRO A 72 0.66 -3.07 10.02
C PRO A 72 0.61 -4.48 9.44
N ASN A 73 -0.59 -4.97 9.18
CA ASN A 73 -0.85 -6.30 8.66
C ASN A 73 -0.79 -6.32 7.12
N TYR A 74 0.41 -6.20 6.55
CA TYR A 74 0.57 -6.25 5.09
C TYR A 74 0.17 -7.61 4.48
N ARG A 75 -0.01 -8.66 5.30
CA ARG A 75 -0.57 -9.93 4.83
C ARG A 75 -2.00 -9.79 4.32
N ALA A 76 -2.72 -8.73 4.72
CA ALA A 76 -4.06 -8.46 4.23
C ALA A 76 -4.12 -8.20 2.70
N ILE A 77 -2.99 -7.84 2.06
CA ILE A 77 -2.94 -7.57 0.62
C ILE A 77 -3.01 -8.87 -0.18
N LEU A 78 -2.18 -9.86 0.15
CA LEU A 78 -2.01 -11.10 -0.64
C LEU A 78 -2.43 -12.39 0.10
N GLY A 79 -2.89 -12.28 1.33
CA GLY A 79 -3.10 -13.41 2.25
C GLY A 79 -1.81 -14.01 2.82
N ARG A 80 -0.65 -13.44 2.48
CA ARG A 80 0.69 -13.92 2.84
C ARG A 80 1.66 -12.78 3.04
N ASP A 81 2.81 -13.06 3.63
CA ASP A 81 3.82 -12.05 3.94
C ASP A 81 4.45 -11.51 2.64
N PRO A 82 4.24 -10.24 2.29
CA PRO A 82 4.84 -9.68 1.07
C PRO A 82 6.36 -9.59 1.15
N PHE A 83 6.96 -9.59 2.34
CA PHE A 83 8.41 -9.48 2.48
C PHE A 83 9.13 -10.84 2.39
N ALA A 84 8.39 -11.93 2.16
CA ALA A 84 8.92 -13.29 2.17
C ALA A 84 9.64 -13.70 0.88
N ASN A 85 9.34 -13.07 -0.27
CA ASN A 85 10.04 -13.32 -1.53
C ASN A 85 9.80 -12.16 -2.53
N PRO A 86 10.64 -12.03 -3.58
CA PRO A 86 10.51 -10.94 -4.53
C PRO A 86 9.17 -10.88 -5.29
N THR A 87 8.52 -12.03 -5.50
CA THR A 87 7.23 -12.08 -6.22
C THR A 87 6.13 -11.46 -5.38
N ASP A 88 5.98 -11.90 -4.13
CA ASP A 88 4.97 -11.36 -3.23
C ASP A 88 5.25 -9.89 -2.91
N LEU A 89 6.53 -9.48 -2.78
CA LEU A 89 6.87 -8.08 -2.56
C LEU A 89 6.39 -7.21 -3.71
N LEU A 90 6.74 -7.55 -4.95
CA LEU A 90 6.42 -6.70 -6.09
C LEU A 90 4.91 -6.75 -6.43
N MET A 91 4.22 -7.85 -6.14
CA MET A 91 2.75 -7.89 -6.24
C MET A 91 2.08 -6.98 -5.22
N ALA A 92 2.53 -7.01 -3.96
CA ALA A 92 2.00 -6.13 -2.93
C ALA A 92 2.39 -4.67 -3.17
N GLY A 93 3.62 -4.42 -3.63
CA GLY A 93 4.09 -3.09 -4.01
C GLY A 93 3.22 -2.49 -5.09
N GLN A 94 2.89 -3.24 -6.15
CA GLN A 94 1.97 -2.72 -7.17
C GLN A 94 0.62 -2.33 -6.58
N TYR A 95 0.07 -3.14 -5.68
CA TYR A 95 -1.20 -2.82 -5.03
C TYR A 95 -1.11 -1.53 -4.21
N VAL A 96 -0.01 -1.33 -3.47
CA VAL A 96 0.25 -0.11 -2.69
C VAL A 96 0.29 1.11 -3.61
N GLU A 97 1.15 1.10 -4.63
CA GLU A 97 1.30 2.24 -5.55
C GLU A 97 0.01 2.53 -6.35
N ASP A 98 -0.68 1.48 -6.81
CA ASP A 98 -1.93 1.63 -7.54
C ASP A 98 -3.03 2.24 -6.67
N LEU A 99 -2.98 1.97 -5.36
CA LEU A 99 -3.88 2.55 -4.38
C LEU A 99 -3.56 4.04 -4.16
N GLY A 100 -2.29 4.41 -4.05
CA GLY A 100 -1.83 5.80 -4.02
C GLY A 100 -2.32 6.58 -5.25
N VAL A 101 -2.08 6.05 -6.46
CA VAL A 101 -2.57 6.62 -7.72
C VAL A 101 -4.08 6.85 -7.70
N ALA A 102 -4.86 5.84 -7.31
CA ALA A 102 -6.33 5.91 -7.31
C ALA A 102 -6.86 6.86 -6.22
N ALA A 103 -6.21 6.90 -5.06
CA ALA A 103 -6.52 7.78 -3.94
C ALA A 103 -6.43 9.25 -4.34
N TYR A 104 -5.30 9.66 -4.92
CA TYR A 104 -5.09 11.04 -5.34
C TYR A 104 -6.07 11.48 -6.43
N LYS A 105 -6.31 10.63 -7.44
CA LYS A 105 -7.34 10.90 -8.48
C LYS A 105 -8.72 11.14 -7.86
N GLY A 106 -9.10 10.35 -6.86
CA GLY A 106 -10.41 10.43 -6.23
C GLY A 106 -10.65 11.68 -5.39
N GLN A 107 -9.58 12.39 -4.99
CA GLN A 107 -9.72 13.63 -4.22
C GLN A 107 -9.88 14.88 -5.08
N VAL A 108 -9.67 14.79 -6.40
CA VAL A 108 -9.68 15.97 -7.29
C VAL A 108 -10.96 16.79 -7.14
N GLN A 109 -12.14 16.17 -7.12
CA GLN A 109 -13.40 16.92 -6.99
C GLN A 109 -13.59 17.56 -5.61
N ASN A 110 -13.14 16.89 -4.54
CA ASN A 110 -13.19 17.46 -3.19
C ASN A 110 -12.31 18.71 -3.09
N LEU A 111 -11.13 18.68 -3.73
CA LEU A 111 -10.19 19.80 -3.76
C LEU A 111 -10.68 20.96 -4.62
N LEU A 112 -11.34 20.66 -5.75
CA LEU A 112 -11.99 21.67 -6.58
C LEU A 112 -13.17 22.31 -5.85
N ALA A 113 -14.01 21.51 -5.18
CA ALA A 113 -15.15 21.99 -4.40
C ALA A 113 -14.71 22.90 -3.22
N ALA A 114 -13.51 22.71 -2.68
CA ALA A 114 -12.93 23.57 -1.65
C ALA A 114 -12.48 24.96 -2.16
N GLY A 115 -12.57 25.23 -3.47
CA GLY A 115 -12.31 26.53 -4.07
C GLY A 115 -10.90 27.05 -3.79
N ALA A 116 -10.79 28.31 -3.36
CA ALA A 116 -9.49 28.93 -3.08
C ALA A 116 -8.70 28.22 -1.96
N ALA A 117 -9.39 27.65 -0.97
CA ALA A 117 -8.77 26.90 0.13
C ALA A 117 -8.18 25.56 -0.33
N GLY A 118 -8.70 25.00 -1.43
CA GLY A 118 -8.21 23.75 -2.01
C GLY A 118 -6.97 23.90 -2.88
N LYS A 119 -6.67 25.10 -3.40
CA LYS A 119 -5.58 25.31 -4.36
C LYS A 119 -4.19 24.87 -3.86
N PRO A 120 -3.75 25.22 -2.64
CA PRO A 120 -2.44 24.78 -2.13
C PRO A 120 -2.35 23.26 -2.02
N VAL A 121 -3.44 22.63 -1.58
CA VAL A 121 -3.53 21.17 -1.43
C VAL A 121 -3.56 20.47 -2.79
N LEU A 122 -4.26 21.05 -3.78
CA LEU A 122 -4.33 20.52 -5.13
C LEU A 122 -2.95 20.48 -5.80
N SER A 123 -2.14 21.53 -5.65
CA SER A 123 -0.78 21.54 -6.21
C SER A 123 0.10 20.43 -5.62
N ALA A 124 0.06 20.24 -4.29
CA ALA A 124 0.79 19.15 -3.64
C ALA A 124 0.28 17.78 -4.08
N ALA A 125 -1.05 17.59 -4.11
CA ALA A 125 -1.69 16.36 -4.55
C ALA A 125 -1.32 15.98 -6.00
N LEU A 126 -1.25 16.96 -6.92
CA LEU A 126 -0.85 16.71 -8.30
C LEU A 126 0.63 16.33 -8.42
N ALA A 127 1.51 16.96 -7.63
CA ALA A 127 2.93 16.62 -7.63
C ALA A 127 3.14 15.16 -7.18
N ILE A 128 2.57 14.80 -6.03
CA ILE A 128 2.66 13.45 -5.46
C ILE A 128 2.04 12.43 -6.40
N HIS A 129 0.85 12.71 -6.96
CA HIS A 129 0.18 11.79 -7.89
C HIS A 129 1.07 11.34 -9.07
N THR A 130 1.92 12.22 -9.60
CA THR A 130 2.84 11.85 -10.68
C THR A 130 4.03 11.01 -10.21
N VAL A 131 4.43 11.10 -8.94
CA VAL A 131 5.41 10.22 -8.30
C VAL A 131 4.80 8.83 -8.13
N GLU A 132 3.60 8.73 -7.54
CA GLU A 132 2.85 7.46 -7.40
C GLU A 132 2.73 6.72 -8.73
N ALA A 133 2.35 7.44 -9.80
CA ALA A 133 2.22 6.84 -11.13
C ALA A 133 3.55 6.29 -11.67
N ARG A 134 4.69 6.93 -11.35
CA ARG A 134 6.02 6.46 -11.74
C ARG A 134 6.47 5.25 -10.91
N HIS A 135 6.18 5.23 -9.61
CA HIS A 135 6.42 4.06 -8.78
C HIS A 135 5.60 2.86 -9.26
N ALA A 136 4.30 3.07 -9.47
CA ALA A 136 3.38 2.05 -9.98
C ALA A 136 3.86 1.48 -11.32
N ALA A 137 4.36 2.33 -12.22
CA ALA A 137 4.92 1.90 -13.49
C ALA A 137 6.26 1.14 -13.34
N GLY A 138 7.12 1.61 -12.44
CA GLY A 138 8.40 0.98 -12.15
C GLY A 138 8.26 -0.39 -11.49
N ILE A 139 7.33 -0.55 -10.54
CA ILE A 139 7.03 -1.86 -9.96
C ILE A 139 6.50 -2.83 -11.03
N ARG A 140 5.56 -2.39 -11.89
CA ARG A 140 5.10 -3.20 -13.02
C ARG A 140 6.24 -3.59 -13.97
N PHE A 141 7.17 -2.67 -14.24
CA PHE A 141 8.36 -2.95 -15.04
C PHE A 141 9.27 -3.99 -14.38
N LEU A 142 9.50 -3.92 -13.06
CA LEU A 142 10.27 -4.93 -12.33
C LEU A 142 9.57 -6.30 -12.36
N ARG A 143 8.24 -6.33 -12.18
CA ARG A 143 7.45 -7.56 -12.31
C ARG A 143 7.58 -8.16 -13.71
N GLN A 144 7.47 -7.35 -14.74
CA GLN A 144 7.59 -7.79 -16.13
C GLN A 144 8.99 -8.35 -16.41
N THR A 145 10.04 -7.62 -16.04
CA THR A 145 11.42 -7.94 -16.46
C THR A 145 12.12 -8.97 -15.57
N LEU A 146 11.82 -9.01 -14.27
CA LEU A 146 12.47 -9.92 -13.32
C LEU A 146 11.66 -11.18 -13.04
N LEU A 147 10.34 -11.12 -13.18
CA LEU A 147 9.44 -12.23 -12.86
C LEU A 147 8.69 -12.77 -14.09
N ASN A 148 8.93 -12.21 -15.28
CA ASN A 148 8.22 -12.53 -16.51
C ASN A 148 6.68 -12.48 -16.34
N ALA A 149 6.20 -11.55 -15.51
CA ALA A 149 4.78 -11.37 -15.27
C ALA A 149 4.11 -10.75 -16.51
N ASP A 150 2.89 -11.20 -16.84
CA ASP A 150 2.06 -10.60 -17.89
C ASP A 150 1.42 -9.30 -17.40
N VAL A 151 2.27 -8.28 -17.25
CA VAL A 151 1.90 -6.93 -16.86
C VAL A 151 2.75 -5.94 -17.66
N ARG A 152 2.19 -4.79 -17.97
CA ARG A 152 2.91 -3.70 -18.66
C ARG A 152 3.26 -2.61 -17.68
N PRO A 153 4.35 -1.86 -17.89
CA PRO A 153 4.66 -0.71 -17.04
C PRO A 153 3.54 0.35 -17.02
N TRP A 154 2.77 0.51 -18.09
CA TRP A 154 1.67 1.48 -18.17
C TRP A 154 0.30 0.82 -18.20
N ILE A 155 -0.71 1.55 -17.72
CA ILE A 155 -2.13 1.19 -17.82
C ILE A 155 -2.64 1.42 -19.23
N ARG A 156 -3.45 0.51 -19.75
CA ARG A 156 -4.07 0.60 -21.08
C ARG A 156 -5.55 0.90 -21.05
N ASN A 157 -6.24 0.47 -20.00
CA ASN A 157 -7.67 0.60 -19.84
C ASN A 157 -8.08 0.38 -18.38
N ALA A 158 -9.33 0.71 -18.09
CA ALA A 158 -9.87 0.71 -16.73
C ALA A 158 -10.04 -0.67 -16.07
N SER A 159 -9.73 -1.79 -16.75
CA SER A 159 -9.66 -3.12 -16.10
C SER A 159 -8.35 -3.37 -15.37
N GLU A 160 -7.33 -2.55 -15.61
CA GLU A 160 -5.99 -2.72 -15.03
C GLU A 160 -5.76 -1.86 -13.77
N VAL A 161 -6.77 -1.11 -13.34
CA VAL A 161 -6.75 -0.29 -12.10
C VAL A 161 -7.56 -0.94 -10.99
N ILE A 162 -7.24 -0.59 -9.73
CA ILE A 162 -7.94 -1.10 -8.54
C ILE A 162 -9.43 -0.71 -8.51
N TYR A 163 -9.79 0.43 -9.12
CA TYR A 163 -11.17 0.91 -9.18
C TYR A 163 -11.48 1.56 -10.52
N ASN A 164 -12.36 0.92 -11.30
CA ASN A 164 -12.78 1.38 -12.62
C ASN A 164 -13.79 2.54 -12.53
N GLU A 165 -13.64 3.52 -13.43
CA GLU A 165 -14.48 4.71 -13.62
C GLU A 165 -15.86 4.48 -14.25
N ASN A 166 -16.20 3.26 -14.67
CA ASN A 166 -17.54 2.88 -15.15
C ASN A 166 -18.62 2.89 -14.03
N ARG A 167 -18.56 3.87 -13.13
CA ARG A 167 -19.52 4.11 -12.06
C ARG A 167 -20.45 5.22 -12.51
N GLY A 168 -21.73 4.87 -12.72
CA GLY A 168 -22.75 5.88 -12.97
C GLY A 168 -22.77 6.93 -11.85
N GLY A 169 -22.88 8.21 -12.21
CA GLY A 169 -22.95 9.31 -11.24
C GLY A 169 -21.61 9.76 -10.67
N SER A 170 -20.47 9.42 -11.30
CA SER A 170 -19.19 9.99 -10.91
C SER A 170 -19.24 11.53 -10.97
N PRO A 171 -18.86 12.23 -9.89
CA PRO A 171 -18.73 13.69 -9.92
C PRO A 171 -17.49 14.14 -10.73
N ILE A 172 -16.62 13.20 -11.14
CA ILE A 172 -15.44 13.50 -11.92
C ILE A 172 -15.84 13.50 -13.41
N PRO A 173 -15.82 14.64 -14.12
CA PRO A 173 -16.35 14.75 -15.48
C PRO A 173 -15.37 14.24 -16.56
N PHE A 174 -14.52 13.27 -16.23
CA PHE A 174 -13.61 12.62 -17.18
C PHE A 174 -14.13 11.21 -17.43
N SER A 175 -14.55 10.94 -18.67
CA SER A 175 -15.15 9.66 -19.10
C SER A 175 -14.41 9.03 -20.27
N GLY A 176 -13.13 9.37 -20.44
CA GLY A 176 -12.29 8.85 -21.51
C GLY A 176 -11.14 8.04 -20.96
N MET A 177 -10.65 7.05 -21.73
CA MET A 177 -9.63 6.05 -21.34
C MET A 177 -8.33 6.58 -20.70
N ALA A 178 -8.06 7.88 -20.77
CA ALA A 178 -6.91 8.53 -20.13
C ALA A 178 -7.13 8.79 -18.63
N PHE A 179 -8.38 8.94 -18.21
CA PHE A 179 -8.77 8.71 -16.84
C PHE A 179 -9.05 7.20 -16.80
N ASP A 180 -8.26 6.45 -16.04
CA ASP A 180 -8.28 4.99 -16.04
C ASP A 180 -9.03 4.44 -14.82
N GLY A 181 -9.30 5.30 -13.83
CA GLY A 181 -10.05 5.00 -12.61
C GLY A 181 -9.66 5.86 -11.42
N TYR A 182 -10.43 5.77 -10.34
CA TYR A 182 -10.14 6.46 -9.08
C TYR A 182 -10.81 5.76 -7.90
N ALA A 183 -10.33 6.04 -6.69
CA ALA A 183 -10.90 5.52 -5.45
C ALA A 183 -11.52 6.65 -4.61
N THR A 184 -12.75 6.46 -4.14
CA THR A 184 -13.33 7.35 -3.11
C THR A 184 -12.59 7.19 -1.78
N ARG A 185 -12.76 8.15 -0.88
CA ARG A 185 -12.16 8.07 0.46
C ARG A 185 -12.60 6.79 1.18
N GLU A 186 -13.88 6.47 1.11
CA GLU A 186 -14.49 5.31 1.76
C GLU A 186 -13.90 4.01 1.24
N GLU A 187 -13.69 3.92 -0.07
CA GLU A 187 -13.10 2.76 -0.73
C GLU A 187 -11.64 2.55 -0.37
N VAL A 188 -10.86 3.63 -0.28
CA VAL A 188 -9.47 3.47 0.15
C VAL A 188 -9.40 3.12 1.63
N LEU A 189 -10.22 3.73 2.48
CA LEU A 189 -10.30 3.34 3.89
C LEU A 189 -10.71 1.87 4.05
N ALA A 190 -11.58 1.34 3.20
CA ALA A 190 -11.95 -0.07 3.19
C ALA A 190 -10.77 -0.98 2.79
N LEU A 191 -9.94 -0.56 1.84
CA LEU A 191 -8.75 -1.30 1.41
C LEU A 191 -7.59 -1.24 2.41
N VAL A 192 -7.43 -0.11 3.09
CA VAL A 192 -6.35 0.14 4.05
C VAL A 192 -6.70 -0.38 5.45
N GLY A 193 -7.99 -0.41 5.82
CA GLY A 193 -8.47 -0.85 7.14
C GLY A 193 -7.90 -2.21 7.59
N PRO A 194 -7.94 -3.26 6.75
CA PRO A 194 -7.32 -4.56 7.06
C PRO A 194 -5.80 -4.50 7.30
N ILE A 195 -5.09 -3.55 6.68
CA ILE A 195 -3.64 -3.35 6.86
C ILE A 195 -3.38 -2.59 8.17
N LEU A 196 -4.21 -1.59 8.49
CA LEU A 196 -4.13 -0.83 9.74
C LEU A 196 -4.63 -1.61 10.96
N THR A 197 -5.22 -2.78 10.77
CA THR A 197 -5.62 -3.66 11.86
C THR A 197 -4.52 -4.70 12.08
N PRO A 198 -3.75 -4.64 13.19
CA PRO A 198 -2.73 -5.64 13.46
C PRO A 198 -3.33 -7.04 13.42
N ALA A 199 -2.59 -8.00 12.83
CA ALA A 199 -3.04 -9.39 12.80
C ALA A 199 -3.30 -9.86 14.24
N GLN A 200 -4.49 -10.44 14.49
CA GLN A 200 -4.74 -11.11 15.75
C GLN A 200 -3.67 -12.18 15.94
N ALA A 201 -3.00 -12.19 17.10
CA ALA A 201 -2.09 -13.28 17.44
C ALA A 201 -2.87 -14.59 17.27
N GLN A 202 -2.38 -15.49 16.41
CA GLN A 202 -2.94 -16.84 16.36
C GLN A 202 -2.91 -17.39 17.79
N PRO A 203 -4.02 -17.92 18.32
CA PRO A 203 -3.98 -18.53 19.63
C PRO A 203 -2.91 -19.61 19.59
N GLN A 204 -1.87 -19.45 20.41
CA GLN A 204 -0.92 -20.53 20.65
C GLN A 204 -1.74 -21.77 20.99
N PRO A 205 -1.48 -22.94 20.36
CA PRO A 205 -2.15 -24.15 20.77
C PRO A 205 -1.91 -24.32 22.27
N ARG A 206 -3.00 -24.34 23.06
CA ARG A 206 -2.93 -24.55 24.50
C ARG A 206 -2.10 -25.82 24.73
N ASN A 207 -1.03 -25.69 25.52
CA ASN A 207 -0.17 -26.80 25.93
C ASN A 207 -0.95 -27.97 26.58
N ASP A 208 -2.21 -27.76 26.94
CA ASP A 208 -3.12 -28.78 27.44
C ASP A 208 -3.39 -29.91 26.43
N GLN A 209 -3.33 -29.66 25.11
CA GLN A 209 -3.54 -30.71 24.11
C GLN A 209 -2.34 -31.64 23.92
N LEU A 210 -1.11 -31.16 24.13
CA LEU A 210 0.08 -32.03 24.11
C LEU A 210 0.05 -33.03 25.27
N SER A 211 -0.53 -32.64 26.42
CA SER A 211 -0.62 -33.50 27.61
C SER A 211 -1.67 -34.61 27.49
N LEU A 212 -2.71 -34.43 26.67
CA LEU A 212 -3.76 -35.43 26.48
C LEU A 212 -3.29 -36.55 25.53
N PHE A 213 -2.61 -36.18 24.43
CA PHE A 213 -2.01 -37.15 23.51
C PHE A 213 -0.88 -37.95 24.16
N GLN A 214 -0.09 -37.35 25.06
CA GLN A 214 0.93 -38.06 25.83
C GLN A 214 0.32 -38.98 26.91
N ARG A 215 -0.81 -38.60 27.52
CA ARG A 215 -1.53 -39.46 28.48
C ARG A 215 -2.23 -40.65 27.81
N LEU A 216 -2.84 -40.45 26.64
CA LEU A 216 -3.50 -41.51 25.88
C LEU A 216 -2.51 -42.53 25.27
N ARG A 217 -1.28 -42.13 24.93
CA ARG A 217 -0.22 -43.06 24.52
C ARG A 217 0.28 -43.97 25.65
N ARG A 218 0.26 -43.51 26.91
CA ARG A 218 0.67 -44.35 28.05
C ARG A 218 -0.37 -45.40 28.43
N GLN A 219 -1.66 -45.17 28.17
CA GLN A 219 -2.72 -46.13 28.51
C GLN A 219 -2.89 -47.28 27.51
N ASN A 220 -2.28 -47.19 26.32
CA ASN A 220 -2.35 -48.21 25.28
C ASN A 220 -1.09 -49.10 25.17
N LEU A 221 -0.14 -48.98 26.11
CA LEU A 221 1.05 -49.84 26.18
C LEU A 221 0.98 -50.91 27.28
N ASP A 222 -0.08 -50.88 28.12
CA ASP A 222 -0.31 -51.84 29.21
C ASP A 222 -1.54 -52.76 28.94
N LYS A 223 -1.77 -53.15 27.68
CA LYS A 223 -2.71 -54.23 27.32
C LYS A 223 -2.10 -55.20 26.33
#